data_AF-A0ABD3W2C5-F1
#
_entry.id   AF-A0ABD3W2C5-F1
#
_cell.length_a   1.000
_cell.length_b   1.000
_cell.length_c   1.000
_cell.angle_alpha   90.00
_cell.angle_beta   90.00
_cell.angle_gamma   90.00
#
_symmetry.space_group_name_H-M   'P 1'
#
loop_
_entity.id
_entity.type
_entity.pdbx_description
1 polymer ?
#
loop_
_entity_poly.entity_id
_entity_poly.type
_entity_poly.pdbx_seq_one_letter_code
_entity_poly.pdbx_strand_id
1 'polypeptide(L)'
;MWCVSVVISQYEPYGENVAYSKATNQSTTLGVLNASLGVDGNVSTKDGACSHTGVKQTYSWWTVDLAGFYFIKFIRIYQWTRDNVNRLNGSQMYAKGTDNTWKQINFNSNWPSSVFNVSVDLNKPIGEIMLNNSVWQGEAAFICVCELQAFTVTVCELFLNIPNNSREISTPGIAGNNTYNATITVECNEGYNYSLHEMEPLRCASDGSWRGNLGNCNGNSVCGKSGHWNGDIGLCKVIDCGSPLNTP
;
A
#
# COMPACT_ATOMS: atom_id res chain seq x y z
N MET A 1 -7.77 -7.45 35.19
CA MET A 1 -7.50 -6.37 34.21
C MET A 1 -7.84 -6.96 32.85
N TRP A 2 -8.94 -6.54 32.25
CA TRP A 2 -9.46 -7.11 31.00
C TRP A 2 -8.84 -6.35 29.83
N CYS A 3 -8.15 -7.05 28.91
CA CYS A 3 -7.83 -6.48 27.61
C CYS A 3 -9.15 -6.32 26.83
N VAL A 4 -9.55 -5.08 26.60
CA VAL A 4 -10.60 -4.78 25.63
C VAL A 4 -9.94 -4.83 24.25
N SER A 5 -10.16 -5.92 23.52
CA SER A 5 -9.89 -5.95 22.09
C SER A 5 -10.93 -5.05 21.42
N VAL A 6 -10.53 -3.85 21.03
CA VAL A 6 -11.34 -2.99 20.18
C VAL A 6 -11.28 -3.58 18.77
N VAL A 7 -12.33 -4.31 18.38
CA VAL A 7 -12.58 -4.60 16.97
C VAL A 7 -13.19 -3.32 16.38
N ILE A 8 -12.37 -2.56 15.65
CA ILE A 8 -12.87 -1.42 14.88
C ILE A 8 -13.65 -1.99 13.69
N SER A 9 -14.99 -2.01 13.78
CA SER A 9 -15.85 -2.62 12.78
C SER A 9 -16.30 -1.69 11.65
N GLN A 10 -15.74 -0.48 11.48
CA GLN A 10 -16.16 0.46 10.42
C GLN A 10 -15.04 1.36 9.85
N TYR A 11 -13.80 0.88 9.76
CA TYR A 11 -12.80 1.57 8.92
C TYR A 11 -12.73 0.85 7.57
N GLU A 12 -13.51 1.32 6.59
CA GLU A 12 -13.24 1.01 5.17
C GLU A 12 -11.82 1.54 4.89
N PRO A 13 -10.80 0.67 4.66
CA PRO A 13 -9.45 1.16 4.46
C PRO A 13 -9.41 1.74 3.06
N TYR A 14 -9.69 3.04 2.92
CA TYR A 14 -9.47 3.79 1.68
C TYR A 14 -7.97 3.94 1.46
N GLY A 15 -7.31 2.84 1.12
CA GLY A 15 -6.04 2.89 0.40
C GLY A 15 -6.24 3.61 -0.93
N GLU A 16 -5.15 4.07 -1.54
CA GLU A 16 -5.18 4.62 -2.89
C GLU A 16 -5.62 3.55 -3.88
N ASN A 17 -6.51 3.90 -4.83
CA ASN A 17 -6.80 3.03 -5.97
C ASN A 17 -5.57 3.02 -6.90
N VAL A 18 -4.69 2.04 -6.72
CA VAL A 18 -3.44 1.96 -7.48
C VAL A 18 -3.66 1.57 -8.94
N ALA A 19 -4.85 1.08 -9.30
CA ALA A 19 -5.22 0.74 -10.68
C ALA A 19 -5.66 1.96 -11.50
N TYR A 20 -6.01 3.09 -10.87
CA TYR A 20 -6.54 4.27 -11.57
C TYR A 20 -5.58 4.76 -12.66
N SER A 21 -6.14 4.94 -13.87
CA SER A 21 -5.45 5.45 -15.06
C SER A 21 -4.19 4.64 -15.46
N LYS A 22 -4.11 3.38 -15.04
CA LYS A 22 -2.99 2.49 -15.38
C LYS A 22 -3.15 1.88 -16.77
N ALA A 23 -2.05 1.34 -17.29
CA ALA A 23 -2.04 0.71 -18.61
C ALA A 23 -2.89 -0.57 -18.58
N THR A 24 -3.80 -0.70 -19.53
CA THR A 24 -4.69 -1.86 -19.64
C THR A 24 -4.62 -2.47 -21.02
N ASN A 25 -4.99 -3.75 -21.11
CA ASN A 25 -5.10 -4.45 -22.37
C ASN A 25 -6.26 -5.46 -22.32
N GLN A 26 -6.73 -5.91 -23.48
CA GLN A 26 -7.80 -6.90 -23.55
C GLN A 26 -7.66 -7.78 -24.79
N SER A 27 -8.25 -8.98 -24.74
CA SER A 27 -8.07 -10.00 -25.78
C SER A 27 -8.48 -9.51 -27.18
N THR A 28 -9.60 -8.81 -27.26
CA THR A 28 -10.09 -8.10 -28.44
C THR A 28 -10.95 -6.92 -27.99
N THR A 29 -11.26 -5.98 -28.87
CA THR A 29 -12.10 -4.81 -28.55
C THR A 29 -13.40 -4.83 -29.34
N LEU A 30 -14.54 -4.71 -28.65
CA LEU A 30 -15.84 -4.50 -29.29
C LEU A 30 -16.05 -3.03 -29.60
N GLY A 31 -15.88 -2.65 -30.88
CA GLY A 31 -16.10 -1.27 -31.33
C GLY A 31 -15.15 -0.29 -30.64
N VAL A 32 -15.70 0.63 -29.86
CA VAL A 32 -14.96 1.69 -29.13
C VAL A 32 -14.74 1.39 -27.65
N LEU A 33 -15.16 0.20 -27.17
CA LEU A 33 -15.17 -0.17 -25.75
C LEU A 33 -13.79 -0.69 -25.31
N ASN A 34 -12.82 0.22 -25.30
CA ASN A 34 -11.41 -0.05 -25.00
C ASN A 34 -11.19 -0.52 -23.54
N ALA A 35 -10.10 -1.24 -23.32
CA ALA A 35 -9.71 -1.75 -22.01
C ALA A 35 -9.56 -0.64 -20.95
N SER A 36 -9.16 0.57 -21.36
CA SER A 36 -8.92 1.72 -20.47
C SER A 36 -10.16 2.18 -19.72
N LEU A 37 -11.36 1.90 -20.25
CA LEU A 37 -12.63 2.18 -19.56
C LEU A 37 -12.72 1.44 -18.23
N GLY A 38 -12.05 0.29 -18.08
CA GLY A 38 -12.05 -0.47 -16.84
C GLY A 38 -11.22 0.13 -15.70
N VAL A 39 -10.54 1.26 -15.89
CA VAL A 39 -9.73 1.94 -14.84
C VAL A 39 -9.78 3.48 -14.97
N ASP A 40 -10.82 4.02 -15.60
CA ASP A 40 -10.92 5.44 -15.91
C ASP A 40 -11.52 6.28 -14.76
N GLY A 41 -11.95 5.63 -13.68
CA GLY A 41 -12.59 6.26 -12.52
C GLY A 41 -14.11 6.38 -12.64
N ASN A 42 -14.71 5.97 -13.76
CA ASN A 42 -16.14 6.01 -13.98
C ASN A 42 -16.81 4.72 -13.50
N VAL A 43 -17.35 4.74 -12.28
CA VAL A 43 -18.03 3.60 -11.66
C VAL A 43 -19.42 3.28 -12.26
N SER A 44 -19.81 3.91 -13.37
CA SER A 44 -21.12 3.68 -14.00
C SER A 44 -21.23 2.27 -14.56
N THR A 45 -22.30 1.56 -14.21
CA THR A 45 -22.54 0.16 -14.64
C THR A 45 -23.46 0.07 -15.87
N LYS A 46 -23.54 1.17 -16.64
CA LYS A 46 -24.45 1.37 -17.79
C LYS A 46 -23.72 1.30 -19.13
N ASP A 47 -24.49 1.26 -20.22
CA ASP A 47 -23.99 1.22 -21.59
C ASP A 47 -22.96 2.34 -21.87
N GLY A 48 -21.84 1.99 -22.50
CA GLY A 48 -20.79 2.91 -22.89
C GLY A 48 -19.77 3.28 -21.80
N ALA A 49 -20.01 2.91 -20.54
CA ALA A 49 -19.07 3.13 -19.44
C ALA A 49 -18.07 1.98 -19.25
N CYS A 50 -18.30 0.83 -19.88
CA CYS A 50 -17.54 -0.38 -19.61
C CYS A 50 -16.66 -0.79 -20.79
N SER A 51 -15.46 -1.30 -20.48
CA SER A 51 -14.67 -2.05 -21.44
C SER A 51 -15.43 -3.30 -21.89
N HIS A 52 -15.21 -3.75 -23.12
CA HIS A 52 -15.89 -4.92 -23.62
C HIS A 52 -15.04 -5.63 -24.67
N THR A 53 -14.79 -6.92 -24.43
CA THR A 53 -14.13 -7.75 -25.43
C THR A 53 -15.08 -8.14 -26.56
N GLY A 54 -14.59 -8.57 -27.72
CA GLY A 54 -15.44 -9.14 -28.76
C GLY A 54 -16.31 -10.28 -28.24
N VAL A 55 -17.46 -10.52 -28.87
CA VAL A 55 -18.32 -11.67 -28.53
C VAL A 55 -17.84 -12.94 -29.25
N LYS A 56 -18.29 -14.10 -28.76
CA LYS A 56 -18.05 -15.44 -29.32
C LYS A 56 -16.58 -15.88 -29.29
N GLN A 57 -15.84 -15.48 -28.26
CA GLN A 57 -14.48 -15.95 -28.05
C GLN A 57 -14.47 -17.29 -27.33
N THR A 58 -13.40 -18.06 -27.52
CA THR A 58 -13.10 -19.28 -26.75
C THR A 58 -12.36 -18.98 -25.45
N TYR A 59 -11.75 -17.79 -25.36
CA TYR A 59 -11.04 -17.31 -24.18
C TYR A 59 -10.98 -15.79 -24.25
N SER A 60 -11.68 -15.12 -23.36
CA SER A 60 -11.63 -13.66 -23.23
C SER A 60 -10.86 -13.26 -22.00
N TRP A 61 -10.08 -12.19 -22.10
CA TRP A 61 -9.32 -11.65 -20.98
C TRP A 61 -9.21 -10.13 -21.04
N TRP A 62 -9.05 -9.53 -19.87
CA TRP A 62 -8.76 -8.11 -19.66
C TRP A 62 -7.66 -8.01 -18.59
N THR A 63 -6.69 -7.12 -18.77
CA THR A 63 -5.57 -6.92 -17.84
C THR A 63 -5.35 -5.46 -17.50
N VAL A 64 -4.78 -5.23 -16.32
CA VAL A 64 -4.19 -3.97 -15.88
C VAL A 64 -2.77 -4.20 -15.35
N ASP A 65 -1.81 -3.44 -15.89
CA ASP A 65 -0.45 -3.31 -15.37
C ASP A 65 -0.40 -2.15 -14.38
N LEU A 66 -0.17 -2.46 -13.10
CA LEU A 66 -0.16 -1.49 -12.01
C LEU A 66 1.03 -0.53 -12.04
N ALA A 67 1.99 -0.72 -12.96
CA ALA A 67 3.23 0.07 -13.12
C ALA A 67 4.14 0.05 -11.86
N GLY A 68 3.92 -0.93 -10.99
CA GLY A 68 4.60 -1.10 -9.71
C GLY A 68 4.09 -2.36 -9.02
N PHE A 69 4.76 -2.79 -7.95
CA PHE A 69 4.39 -3.98 -7.19
C PHE A 69 3.76 -3.60 -5.84
N TYR A 70 2.54 -4.06 -5.60
CA TYR A 70 1.73 -3.64 -4.45
C TYR A 70 1.15 -4.84 -3.68
N PHE A 71 1.09 -4.73 -2.36
CA PHE A 71 0.31 -5.66 -1.53
C PHE A 71 -1.18 -5.28 -1.58
N ILE A 72 -1.87 -5.80 -2.61
CA ILE A 72 -3.32 -5.62 -2.77
C ILE A 72 -4.05 -6.47 -1.75
N LYS A 73 -5.09 -5.90 -1.13
CA LYS A 73 -5.90 -6.57 -0.10
C LYS A 73 -7.33 -6.76 -0.51
N PHE A 74 -7.88 -5.78 -1.19
CA PHE A 74 -9.18 -5.93 -1.81
C PHE A 74 -9.20 -5.29 -3.19
N ILE A 75 -9.89 -5.96 -4.10
CA ILE A 75 -10.19 -5.47 -5.44
C ILE A 75 -11.70 -5.24 -5.48
N ARG A 76 -12.12 -4.05 -5.86
CA ARG A 76 -13.52 -3.74 -6.11
C ARG A 76 -13.76 -3.67 -7.61
N ILE A 77 -14.74 -4.41 -8.10
CA ILE A 77 -15.08 -4.44 -9.52
C ILE A 77 -16.52 -4.01 -9.71
N TYR A 78 -16.70 -3.14 -10.68
CA TYR A 78 -17.98 -2.70 -11.21
C TYR A 78 -18.20 -3.43 -12.54
N GLN A 79 -19.31 -4.14 -12.65
CA GLN A 79 -19.70 -4.85 -13.86
C GLN A 79 -20.96 -4.25 -14.46
N TRP A 80 -21.14 -4.47 -15.76
CA TRP A 80 -22.33 -3.99 -16.46
C TRP A 80 -23.55 -4.73 -15.93
N THR A 81 -24.63 -3.98 -15.71
CA THR A 81 -25.90 -4.54 -15.26
C THR A 81 -27.05 -4.00 -16.09
N ARG A 82 -27.67 -4.89 -16.87
CA ARG A 82 -29.02 -4.72 -17.43
C ARG A 82 -29.77 -6.01 -17.20
N ASP A 83 -31.07 -5.90 -16.93
CA ASP A 83 -32.00 -7.03 -16.87
C ASP A 83 -31.56 -8.16 -15.90
N ASN A 84 -30.88 -7.81 -14.80
CA ASN A 84 -30.35 -8.73 -13.79
C ASN A 84 -29.32 -9.76 -14.31
N VAL A 85 -28.67 -9.49 -15.45
CA VAL A 85 -27.62 -10.35 -15.99
C VAL A 85 -26.24 -9.92 -15.49
N ASN A 86 -25.57 -10.81 -14.76
CA ASN A 86 -24.20 -10.64 -14.29
C ASN A 86 -23.22 -11.22 -15.32
N ARG A 87 -22.69 -10.34 -16.17
CA ARG A 87 -21.84 -10.72 -17.31
C ARG A 87 -20.47 -11.28 -16.89
N LEU A 88 -20.00 -10.98 -15.68
CA LEU A 88 -18.77 -11.57 -15.16
C LEU A 88 -18.97 -12.91 -14.45
N ASN A 89 -20.20 -13.43 -14.38
CA ASN A 89 -20.45 -14.70 -13.68
C ASN A 89 -19.61 -15.85 -14.25
N GLY A 90 -18.92 -16.60 -13.37
CA GLY A 90 -17.98 -17.66 -13.75
C GLY A 90 -16.60 -17.18 -14.22
N SER A 91 -16.37 -15.87 -14.37
CA SER A 91 -15.04 -15.33 -14.67
C SER A 91 -14.08 -15.58 -13.52
N GLN A 92 -12.81 -15.81 -13.85
CA GLN A 92 -11.74 -16.02 -12.90
C GLN A 92 -10.81 -14.81 -12.89
N MET A 93 -10.11 -14.63 -11.78
CA MET A 93 -9.16 -13.54 -11.60
C MET A 93 -7.79 -14.13 -11.30
N TYR A 94 -6.78 -13.55 -11.92
CA TYR A 94 -5.38 -13.91 -11.73
C TYR A 94 -4.58 -12.66 -11.41
N ALA A 95 -3.48 -12.85 -10.70
CA ALA A 95 -2.50 -11.81 -10.46
C ALA A 95 -1.10 -12.33 -10.77
N LYS A 96 -0.25 -11.43 -11.24
CA LYS A 96 1.15 -11.69 -11.52
C LYS A 96 2.01 -10.75 -10.67
N GLY A 97 2.94 -11.34 -9.94
CA GLY A 97 3.88 -10.62 -9.08
C GLY A 97 5.28 -10.55 -9.68
N THR A 98 6.27 -10.37 -8.82
CA THR A 98 7.69 -10.31 -9.20
C THR A 98 8.23 -11.62 -9.77
N ASP A 99 7.58 -12.75 -9.49
CA ASP A 99 7.93 -14.05 -10.05
C ASP A 99 7.47 -14.24 -11.51
N ASN A 100 6.77 -13.26 -12.07
CA ASN A 100 6.24 -13.27 -13.44
C ASN A 100 5.35 -14.49 -13.74
N THR A 101 4.75 -15.08 -12.71
CA THR A 101 3.80 -16.20 -12.85
C THR A 101 2.38 -15.78 -12.51
N TRP A 102 1.42 -16.17 -13.34
CA TRP A 102 0.01 -15.96 -13.05
C TRP A 102 -0.46 -16.90 -11.95
N LYS A 103 -1.06 -16.33 -10.90
CA LYS A 103 -1.67 -17.06 -9.80
C LYS A 103 -3.13 -16.68 -9.69
N GLN A 104 -3.98 -17.68 -9.59
CA GLN A 104 -5.40 -17.46 -9.43
C GLN A 104 -5.68 -16.83 -8.05
N ILE A 105 -6.50 -15.78 -8.04
CA ILE A 105 -7.08 -15.24 -6.82
C ILE A 105 -8.31 -16.10 -6.51
N ASN A 106 -8.35 -16.68 -5.32
CA ASN A 106 -9.45 -17.53 -4.89
C ASN A 106 -10.59 -16.66 -4.38
N PHE A 107 -11.74 -16.67 -5.07
CA PHE A 107 -12.96 -16.00 -4.64
C PHE A 107 -14.18 -16.79 -5.12
N ASN A 108 -15.34 -16.50 -4.54
CA ASN A 108 -16.60 -17.05 -5.03
C ASN A 108 -16.95 -16.37 -6.37
N SER A 109 -16.84 -17.12 -7.47
CA SER A 109 -17.14 -16.62 -8.82
C SER A 109 -18.63 -16.45 -9.12
N ASN A 110 -19.47 -16.45 -8.08
CA ASN A 110 -20.85 -15.97 -8.12
C ASN A 110 -20.86 -14.46 -7.89
N TRP A 111 -21.05 -13.69 -8.96
CA TRP A 111 -21.06 -12.24 -8.92
C TRP A 111 -22.50 -11.76 -8.64
N PRO A 112 -22.86 -11.34 -7.41
CA PRO A 112 -24.27 -11.19 -7.00
C PRO A 112 -24.87 -9.83 -7.36
N SER A 113 -24.03 -8.84 -7.68
CA SER A 113 -24.40 -7.44 -7.82
C SER A 113 -23.53 -6.71 -8.85
N SER A 114 -23.95 -5.50 -9.21
CA SER A 114 -23.19 -4.60 -10.08
C SER A 114 -21.81 -4.23 -9.53
N VAL A 115 -21.63 -4.31 -8.21
CA VAL A 115 -20.37 -4.07 -7.51
C VAL A 115 -20.01 -5.31 -6.71
N PHE A 116 -18.76 -5.74 -6.78
CA PHE A 116 -18.26 -6.90 -6.04
C PHE A 116 -16.88 -6.64 -5.46
N ASN A 117 -16.69 -7.03 -4.20
CA ASN A 117 -15.40 -6.93 -3.51
C ASN A 117 -14.75 -8.30 -3.45
N VAL A 118 -13.50 -8.39 -3.89
CA VAL A 118 -12.67 -9.58 -3.89
C VAL A 118 -11.53 -9.37 -2.90
N SER A 119 -11.48 -10.18 -1.85
CA SER A 119 -10.31 -10.23 -0.96
C SER A 119 -9.15 -10.94 -1.65
N VAL A 120 -7.93 -10.44 -1.43
CA VAL A 120 -6.71 -10.95 -2.07
C VAL A 120 -5.76 -11.52 -1.01
N ASP A 121 -5.56 -12.84 -1.05
CA ASP A 121 -4.79 -13.59 -0.04
C ASP A 121 -3.47 -14.17 -0.58
N LEU A 122 -2.85 -13.51 -1.57
CA LEU A 122 -1.63 -14.03 -2.21
C LEU A 122 -0.35 -13.80 -1.39
N ASN A 123 -0.40 -13.03 -0.30
CA ASN A 123 0.72 -12.68 0.58
C ASN A 123 2.01 -12.28 -0.16
N LYS A 124 1.86 -11.70 -1.35
CA LYS A 124 2.95 -11.34 -2.27
C LYS A 124 2.59 -10.04 -2.99
N PRO A 125 3.59 -9.22 -3.36
CA PRO A 125 3.35 -8.05 -4.20
C PRO A 125 2.82 -8.44 -5.58
N ILE A 126 1.82 -7.69 -6.05
CA ILE A 126 1.15 -7.87 -7.34
C ILE A 126 1.50 -6.68 -8.22
N GLY A 127 1.89 -6.95 -9.47
CA GLY A 127 2.14 -5.92 -10.48
C GLY A 127 1.15 -5.94 -11.63
N GLU A 128 0.47 -7.06 -11.89
CA GLU A 128 -0.54 -7.16 -12.94
C GLU A 128 -1.75 -7.96 -12.44
N ILE A 129 -2.95 -7.54 -12.83
CA ILE A 129 -4.21 -8.23 -12.53
C ILE A 129 -4.88 -8.58 -13.86
N MET A 130 -5.41 -9.80 -13.97
CA MET A 130 -6.15 -10.30 -15.11
C MET A 130 -7.52 -10.82 -14.68
N LEU A 131 -8.55 -10.48 -15.46
CA LEU A 131 -9.83 -11.19 -15.48
C LEU A 131 -9.92 -12.01 -16.75
N ASN A 132 -10.33 -13.27 -16.65
CA ASN A 132 -10.57 -14.10 -17.82
C ASN A 132 -11.86 -14.91 -17.70
N ASN A 133 -12.36 -15.37 -18.84
CA ASN A 133 -13.49 -16.29 -18.92
C ASN A 133 -13.28 -17.25 -20.08
N SER A 134 -13.36 -18.55 -19.82
CA SER A 134 -13.05 -19.62 -20.76
C SER A 134 -14.29 -20.28 -21.39
N VAL A 135 -15.46 -20.30 -20.75
CA VAL A 135 -16.75 -20.68 -21.37
C VAL A 135 -17.87 -20.14 -20.48
N TRP A 136 -18.75 -19.29 -21.02
CA TRP A 136 -19.98 -18.90 -20.32
C TRP A 136 -21.09 -19.88 -20.72
N GLN A 137 -21.52 -20.77 -19.82
CA GLN A 137 -22.81 -21.51 -19.87
C GLN A 137 -23.41 -21.89 -21.26
N GLY A 138 -22.60 -22.27 -22.26
CA GLY A 138 -23.08 -22.58 -23.62
C GLY A 138 -23.26 -21.40 -24.58
N GLU A 139 -22.90 -20.16 -24.19
CA GLU A 139 -22.79 -19.00 -25.08
C GLU A 139 -21.34 -18.50 -25.25
N ALA A 140 -21.20 -17.55 -26.17
CA ALA A 140 -20.04 -16.72 -26.41
C ALA A 140 -19.29 -16.24 -25.15
N ALA A 141 -18.00 -16.58 -24.96
CA ALA A 141 -17.21 -15.98 -23.89
C ALA A 141 -16.83 -14.52 -24.24
N PHE A 142 -17.02 -13.61 -23.29
CA PHE A 142 -16.56 -12.21 -23.33
C PHE A 142 -16.26 -11.72 -21.90
N ILE A 143 -15.54 -10.60 -21.78
CA ILE A 143 -15.28 -9.90 -20.52
C ILE A 143 -15.79 -8.46 -20.65
N CYS A 144 -16.47 -7.98 -19.61
CA CYS A 144 -16.99 -6.62 -19.53
C CYS A 144 -16.67 -6.04 -18.14
N VAL A 145 -15.72 -5.11 -18.08
CA VAL A 145 -15.29 -4.45 -16.83
C VAL A 145 -15.65 -2.99 -16.92
N CYS A 146 -16.51 -2.50 -16.04
CA CYS A 146 -16.88 -1.09 -15.98
C CYS A 146 -15.88 -0.27 -15.19
N GLU A 147 -15.39 -0.81 -14.08
CA GLU A 147 -14.31 -0.20 -13.32
C GLU A 147 -13.69 -1.28 -12.43
N LEU A 148 -12.36 -1.31 -12.36
CA LEU A 148 -11.60 -2.12 -11.41
C LEU A 148 -10.78 -1.18 -10.55
N GLN A 149 -10.99 -1.30 -9.24
CA GLN A 149 -10.24 -0.57 -8.23
C GLN A 149 -9.42 -1.57 -7.43
N ALA A 150 -8.10 -1.37 -7.37
CA ALA A 150 -7.20 -2.22 -6.60
C ALA A 150 -6.69 -1.41 -5.41
N PHE A 151 -6.96 -1.90 -4.21
CA PHE A 151 -6.63 -1.18 -2.98
C PHE A 151 -5.55 -1.91 -2.20
N THR A 152 -4.51 -1.15 -1.83
CA THR A 152 -3.48 -1.63 -0.92
C THR A 152 -4.00 -1.55 0.51
N VAL A 153 -3.56 -2.47 1.37
CA VAL A 153 -3.43 -2.10 2.79
C VAL A 153 -2.04 -1.54 2.91
N THR A 154 -1.95 -0.34 3.42
CA THR A 154 -0.70 0.10 3.99
C THR A 154 -1.07 0.69 5.33
N VAL A 155 -0.69 -0.03 6.37
CA VAL A 155 -0.83 0.34 7.77
C VAL A 155 0.52 -0.10 8.32
N CYS A 156 1.52 0.76 8.21
CA CYS A 156 2.79 0.52 8.88
C CYS A 156 2.53 0.40 10.39
N GLU A 157 3.19 -0.54 11.07
CA GLU A 157 2.89 -0.79 12.48
C GLU A 157 3.01 0.49 13.33
N LEU A 158 2.08 0.66 14.29
CA LEU A 158 2.04 1.81 15.21
C LEU A 158 3.18 1.78 16.25
N PHE A 159 3.81 0.63 16.45
CA PHE A 159 4.84 0.44 17.46
C PHE A 159 6.22 0.83 16.92
N LEU A 160 6.45 2.13 16.81
CA LEU A 160 7.79 2.67 16.52
C LEU A 160 8.58 2.87 17.82
N ASN A 161 9.87 2.51 17.79
CA ASN A 161 10.82 2.85 18.86
C ASN A 161 11.22 4.32 18.72
N ILE A 162 10.37 5.23 19.20
CA ILE A 162 10.64 6.67 19.23
C ILE A 162 11.78 6.96 20.21
N PRO A 163 12.77 7.81 19.87
CA PRO A 163 13.84 8.18 20.80
C PRO A 163 13.30 8.74 22.11
N ASN A 164 13.84 8.26 23.24
CA ASN A 164 13.57 8.86 24.55
C ASN A 164 13.91 10.36 24.50
N ASN A 165 13.07 11.21 25.11
CA ASN A 165 13.20 12.68 25.10
C ASN A 165 12.85 13.39 23.77
N SER A 166 12.00 12.77 22.95
CA SER A 166 11.38 13.42 21.79
C SER A 166 9.85 13.32 21.87
N ARG A 167 9.15 14.20 21.14
CA ARG A 167 7.71 14.13 20.91
C ARG A 167 7.43 13.82 19.44
N GLU A 168 6.46 12.97 19.19
CA GLU A 168 5.94 12.75 17.85
C GLU A 168 5.26 14.02 17.33
N ILE A 169 5.59 14.42 16.11
CA ILE A 169 4.86 15.46 15.38
C ILE A 169 4.43 14.86 14.05
N SER A 170 3.16 14.49 13.97
CA SER A 170 2.49 14.18 12.73
C SER A 170 1.80 15.44 12.20
N THR A 171 2.05 15.79 10.94
CA THR A 171 1.31 16.85 10.24
C THR A 171 0.10 16.26 9.50
N PRO A 172 -1.11 16.87 9.57
CA PRO A 172 -1.89 17.21 10.75
C PRO A 172 -2.83 16.06 11.18
N GLY A 173 -2.80 15.73 12.48
CA GLY A 173 -4.05 15.65 13.23
C GLY A 173 -4.61 14.30 13.67
N ILE A 174 -3.99 13.15 13.43
CA ILE A 174 -4.49 11.88 13.96
C ILE A 174 -3.33 10.97 14.34
N ALA A 175 -3.26 10.57 15.61
CA ALA A 175 -2.63 9.30 15.99
C ALA A 175 -3.33 8.17 15.21
N GLY A 176 -2.82 7.80 14.03
CA GLY A 176 -3.47 6.77 13.20
C GLY A 176 -3.40 6.85 11.67
N ASN A 177 -2.64 7.75 11.03
CA ASN A 177 -2.41 7.64 9.58
C ASN A 177 -1.05 7.01 9.26
N ASN A 178 -1.02 5.68 9.24
CA ASN A 178 0.15 4.85 8.94
C ASN A 178 0.09 4.27 7.51
N THR A 179 -0.48 5.02 6.58
CA THR A 179 -0.65 4.59 5.18
C THR A 179 0.59 4.79 4.33
N TYR A 180 0.61 4.19 3.14
CA TYR A 180 1.74 4.28 2.21
C TYR A 180 2.08 5.74 1.98
N ASN A 181 3.37 6.07 2.03
CA ASN A 181 3.89 7.43 1.91
C ASN A 181 3.52 8.38 3.08
N ALA A 182 2.84 7.91 4.14
CA ALA A 182 2.75 8.64 5.38
C ALA A 182 4.14 8.90 5.95
N THR A 183 4.32 10.07 6.56
CA THR A 183 5.61 10.50 7.12
C THR A 183 5.48 10.76 8.61
N ILE A 184 6.43 10.25 9.39
CA ILE A 184 6.57 10.57 10.81
C ILE A 184 7.83 11.41 10.99
N THR A 185 7.64 12.55 11.64
CA THR A 185 8.72 13.39 12.16
C THR A 185 8.65 13.39 13.69
N VAL A 186 9.80 13.45 14.33
CA VAL A 186 9.91 13.65 15.78
C VAL A 186 10.52 15.02 16.02
N GLU A 187 10.18 15.69 17.12
CA GLU A 187 10.86 16.90 17.60
C GLU A 187 11.46 16.63 18.97
N CYS A 188 12.69 17.07 19.22
CA CYS A 188 13.30 16.93 20.54
C CYS A 188 12.56 17.75 21.59
N ASN A 189 12.47 17.22 22.82
CA ASN A 189 11.92 17.95 23.95
C ASN A 189 12.82 19.13 24.33
N GLU A 190 12.26 20.10 25.05
CA GLU A 190 13.01 21.26 25.54
C GLU A 190 14.27 20.82 26.31
N GLY A 191 15.44 21.37 25.95
CA GLY A 191 16.73 20.99 26.54
C GLY A 191 17.50 19.89 25.79
N TYR A 192 16.95 19.35 24.70
CA TYR A 192 17.59 18.33 23.85
C TYR A 192 17.72 18.82 22.40
N ASN A 193 18.76 18.37 21.69
CA ASN A 193 19.00 18.66 20.28
C ASN A 193 19.33 17.38 19.51
N TYR A 194 19.07 17.37 18.20
CA TYR A 194 19.44 16.23 17.35
C TYR A 194 20.96 16.05 17.27
N SER A 195 21.41 14.81 17.30
CA SER A 195 22.75 14.45 16.83
C SER A 195 22.91 14.87 15.37
N LEU A 196 23.98 15.59 15.02
CA LEU A 196 24.29 16.18 13.71
C LEU A 196 24.38 15.20 12.50
N HIS A 197 23.88 13.97 12.61
CA HIS A 197 23.88 12.96 11.55
C HIS A 197 22.50 12.84 10.88
N GLU A 198 22.54 12.51 9.59
CA GLU A 198 21.47 12.48 8.60
C GLU A 198 20.09 12.06 9.15
N MET A 199 19.30 13.07 9.54
CA MET A 199 17.91 12.89 9.92
C MET A 199 17.05 12.81 8.66
N GLU A 200 16.31 11.71 8.52
CA GLU A 200 15.30 11.57 7.48
C GLU A 200 13.97 11.16 8.11
N PRO A 201 12.84 11.80 7.71
CA PRO A 201 11.53 11.40 8.20
C PRO A 201 11.28 9.93 7.90
N LEU A 202 10.67 9.20 8.85
CA LEU A 202 10.22 7.84 8.58
C LEU A 202 9.09 7.90 7.56
N ARG A 203 9.24 7.17 6.46
CA ARG A 203 8.24 7.01 5.41
C ARG A 203 7.69 5.59 5.44
N CYS A 204 6.37 5.48 5.44
CA CYS A 204 5.73 4.18 5.34
C CYS A 204 5.88 3.64 3.91
N ALA A 205 6.67 2.58 3.77
CA ALA A 205 6.93 1.95 2.48
C ALA A 205 5.79 1.02 2.06
N SER A 206 5.75 0.66 0.77
CA SER A 206 4.70 -0.19 0.20
C SER A 206 4.72 -1.63 0.76
N ASP A 207 5.80 -2.02 1.44
CA ASP A 207 5.95 -3.29 2.14
C ASP A 207 5.41 -3.27 3.58
N GLY A 208 4.82 -2.14 4.03
CA GLY A 208 4.29 -1.98 5.39
C GLY A 208 5.35 -1.72 6.45
N SER A 209 6.61 -1.50 6.08
CA SER A 209 7.68 -1.07 6.98
C SER A 209 7.88 0.43 6.99
N TRP A 210 8.30 0.99 8.14
CA TRP A 210 8.79 2.36 8.21
C TRP A 210 10.25 2.42 7.74
N ARG A 211 10.54 3.25 6.75
CA ARG A 211 11.90 3.47 6.21
C ARG A 211 12.38 4.89 6.50
N GLY A 212 13.62 5.05 6.94
CA GLY A 212 14.22 6.34 7.29
C GLY A 212 14.96 6.26 8.62
N ASN A 213 15.37 7.41 9.16
CA ASN A 213 16.12 7.47 10.40
C ASN A 213 15.74 8.74 11.18
N LEU A 214 15.05 8.57 12.31
CA LEU A 214 14.62 9.68 13.17
C LEU A 214 15.78 10.38 13.89
N GLY A 215 16.99 9.81 13.87
CA GLY A 215 18.12 10.30 14.66
C GLY A 215 17.89 10.14 16.17
N ASN A 216 18.82 10.67 16.97
CA ASN A 216 18.72 10.66 18.44
C ASN A 216 18.72 12.09 18.99
N CYS A 217 17.90 12.33 20.02
CA CYS A 217 17.90 13.58 20.78
C CYS A 217 18.89 13.48 21.94
N ASN A 218 20.01 14.19 21.83
CA ASN A 218 21.03 14.25 22.87
C ASN A 218 20.77 15.45 23.79
N GLY A 219 21.03 15.29 25.08
CA GLY A 219 20.92 16.39 26.04
C GLY A 219 21.89 17.50 25.68
N ASN A 220 21.48 18.76 25.89
CA ASN A 220 22.38 19.88 25.78
C ASN A 220 23.44 19.80 26.89
N SER A 221 24.63 19.32 26.58
CA SER A 221 25.77 19.49 27.47
C SER A 221 26.13 20.97 27.48
N VAL A 222 25.86 21.66 28.59
CA VAL A 222 26.26 23.07 28.76
C VAL A 222 27.58 23.07 29.54
N CYS A 223 28.62 23.65 28.95
CA CYS A 223 29.89 23.87 29.65
C CYS A 223 29.68 24.99 30.68
N GLY A 224 29.70 24.63 31.96
CA GLY A 224 29.58 25.59 33.05
C GLY A 224 30.83 26.46 33.18
N LYS A 225 30.70 27.61 33.83
CA LYS A 225 31.82 28.52 34.11
C LYS A 225 32.96 27.88 34.93
N SER A 226 32.73 26.72 35.54
CA SER A 226 33.72 25.91 36.26
C SER A 226 34.53 24.97 35.37
N GLY A 227 34.24 24.88 34.06
CA GLY A 227 34.88 23.92 33.15
C GLY A 227 34.32 22.49 33.27
N HIS A 228 33.20 22.31 33.97
CA HIS A 228 32.50 21.03 34.05
C HIS A 228 31.25 21.02 33.16
N TRP A 229 31.01 19.88 32.50
CA TRP A 229 29.80 19.64 31.72
C TRP A 229 28.65 19.24 32.65
N ASN A 230 27.46 19.80 32.41
CA ASN A 230 26.21 19.36 33.04
C ASN A 230 25.31 18.71 31.99
N GLY A 231 24.72 17.55 32.32
CA GLY A 231 23.89 16.71 31.42
C GLY A 231 24.45 15.31 31.20
N ASP A 232 23.67 14.40 30.62
CA ASP A 232 24.08 13.01 30.35
C ASP A 232 25.20 12.99 29.28
N ILE A 233 26.40 12.62 29.70
CA ILE A 233 27.61 12.61 28.87
C ILE A 233 27.55 11.39 27.93
N GLY A 234 27.64 11.60 26.61
CA GLY A 234 27.83 10.51 25.65
C GLY A 234 29.13 9.73 25.93
N LEU A 235 29.09 8.40 25.83
CA LEU A 235 30.20 7.49 26.13
C LEU A 235 31.50 7.89 25.41
N CYS A 236 32.50 8.34 26.18
CA CYS A 236 33.86 8.58 25.69
C CYS A 236 34.65 7.27 25.69
N LYS A 237 35.36 6.97 24.59
CA LYS A 237 36.35 5.90 24.54
C LYS A 237 37.70 6.45 25.04
N VAL A 238 38.31 5.77 26.01
CA VAL A 238 39.64 6.13 26.51
C VAL A 238 40.67 5.94 25.40
N ILE A 239 41.43 6.99 25.08
CA ILE A 239 42.66 6.89 24.28
C ILE A 239 43.81 7.00 25.28
N ASP A 240 44.58 5.92 25.40
CA ASP A 240 45.79 5.90 26.22
C ASP A 240 46.90 6.67 25.49
N CYS A 241 47.33 7.78 26.07
CA CYS A 241 48.35 8.66 25.51
C CYS A 241 49.79 8.17 25.79
N GLY A 242 49.96 7.02 26.47
CA GLY A 242 51.26 6.51 26.88
C GLY A 242 51.85 7.29 28.06
N SER A 243 52.65 6.61 28.90
CA SER A 243 53.34 7.24 30.03
C SER A 243 54.52 8.08 29.53
N PRO A 244 54.77 9.28 30.10
CA PRO A 244 55.92 10.09 29.72
C PRO A 244 57.22 9.34 30.02
N LEU A 245 58.16 9.36 29.05
CA LEU A 245 59.48 8.76 29.21
C LEU A 245 60.23 9.49 30.34
N ASN A 246 60.57 8.74 31.38
CA ASN A 246 61.49 9.20 32.42
C ASN A 246 62.87 9.37 31.79
N THR A 247 63.29 10.61 31.58
CA THR A 247 64.71 10.93 31.35
C THR A 247 65.33 11.47 32.64
N PRO A 248 66.61 11.13 32.92
CA PRO A 248 67.24 11.29 34.23
C PRO A 248 67.44 12.73 34.68
#